data_AF-A0A6B8VHK5-F1
#
_entry.id   AF-A0A6B8VHK5-F1
#
_cell.length_a   1.000
_cell.length_b   1.000
_cell.length_c   1.000
_cell.angle_alpha   90.00
_cell.angle_beta   90.00
_cell.angle_gamma   90.00
#
_symmetry.space_group_name_H-M   'P 1'
#
loop_
_entity.id
_entity.type
_entity.pdbx_description
1 polymer ?
#
loop_
_entity_poly.entity_id
_entity_poly.type
_entity_poly.pdbx_seq_one_letter_code
_entity_poly.pdbx_strand_id
1 'polypeptide(L)' 'MLDNTPKKATEPYIRNLNHAPLPTESTLKRRKSIPFQLVRFAVSNLRLALMVFGGKH' A
#
# COMPACT_ATOMS: atom_id res chain seq x y z
N MET A 1 27.95 -20.09 -27.58
CA MET A 1 26.70 -20.81 -27.25
C MET A 1 26.13 -20.15 -26.01
N LEU A 2 24.97 -19.49 -26.10
CA LEU A 2 24.36 -18.78 -24.97
C LEU A 2 23.48 -19.76 -24.18
N ASP A 3 23.74 -19.84 -22.88
CA ASP A 3 23.07 -20.65 -21.86
C ASP A 3 21.66 -20.11 -21.56
N ASN A 4 20.68 -20.56 -22.36
CA ASN A 4 19.25 -20.27 -22.18
C ASN A 4 18.62 -21.12 -21.05
N THR A 5 19.25 -21.20 -19.89
CA THR A 5 18.64 -21.87 -18.73
C THR A 5 17.52 -20.98 -18.19
N PRO A 6 16.24 -21.40 -18.20
CA PRO A 6 15.18 -20.60 -17.62
C PRO A 6 15.46 -20.43 -16.13
N LYS A 7 15.68 -19.20 -15.67
CA LYS A 7 15.71 -18.89 -14.24
C LYS A 7 14.38 -19.34 -13.65
N LYS A 8 14.42 -20.33 -12.76
CA LYS A 8 13.25 -20.87 -12.05
C LYS A 8 12.40 -19.69 -11.57
N ALA A 9 11.16 -19.61 -12.05
CA ALA A 9 10.22 -18.56 -11.66
C ALA A 9 10.21 -18.49 -10.13
N THR A 10 10.57 -17.32 -9.61
CA THR A 10 10.62 -17.01 -8.18
C THR A 10 9.32 -17.49 -7.55
N GLU A 11 9.41 -18.48 -6.65
CA GLU A 11 8.31 -18.94 -5.82
C GLU A 11 7.52 -17.70 -5.31
N PRO A 12 6.17 -17.74 -5.27
CA PRO A 12 5.42 -16.61 -4.77
C PRO A 12 5.99 -16.22 -3.41
N TYR A 13 6.31 -14.93 -3.22
CA TYR A 13 6.75 -14.42 -1.94
C TYR A 13 5.58 -14.55 -0.95
N ILE A 14 5.42 -15.73 -0.35
CA ILE A 14 4.45 -16.01 0.69
C ILE A 14 5.03 -15.39 1.97
N ARG A 15 4.83 -14.07 2.12
CA ARG A 15 5.05 -13.42 3.41
C ARG A 15 4.19 -14.14 4.43
N ASN A 16 4.82 -14.75 5.44
CA ASN A 16 4.12 -15.45 6.51
C ASN A 16 3.15 -14.48 7.22
N LEU A 17 1.86 -14.60 6.93
CA LEU A 17 0.79 -13.74 7.46
C LEU A 17 0.37 -14.14 8.88
N ASN A 18 0.86 -15.28 9.39
CA ASN A 18 0.44 -15.82 10.69
C ASN A 18 0.87 -14.92 11.86
N HIS A 19 1.87 -14.05 11.66
CA HIS A 19 2.34 -13.09 12.65
C HIS A 19 1.87 -11.66 12.39
N ALA A 20 0.99 -11.45 11.40
CA ALA A 20 0.46 -10.12 11.15
C ALA A 20 -0.37 -9.67 12.37
N PRO A 21 -0.14 -8.46 12.91
CA PRO A 21 -0.93 -7.97 14.03
C PRO A 21 -2.40 -7.90 13.60
N LEU A 22 -3.27 -8.54 14.39
CA LEU A 22 -4.71 -8.47 14.16
C LEU A 22 -5.19 -7.01 14.29
N PRO A 23 -6.17 -6.59 13.46
CA PRO A 23 -6.71 -5.25 13.57
C PRO A 23 -7.36 -5.07 14.95
N THR A 24 -6.96 -4.02 15.65
CA THR A 24 -7.59 -3.61 16.92
C THR A 24 -9.01 -3.09 16.69
N GLU A 25 -9.84 -3.06 17.74
CA GLU A 25 -11.19 -2.49 17.65
C GLU A 25 -11.21 -1.05 17.13
N SER A 26 -10.22 -0.24 17.53
CA SER A 26 -10.07 1.14 17.03
C SER A 26 -9.82 1.18 15.53
N THR A 27 -9.05 0.22 15.00
CA THR A 27 -8.81 0.06 13.56
C THR A 27 -10.10 -0.32 12.83
N LEU A 28 -10.92 -1.21 13.40
CA LEU A 28 -12.20 -1.61 12.83
C LEU A 28 -13.22 -0.47 12.81
N LYS A 29 -13.31 0.32 13.89
CA LYS A 29 -14.20 1.48 13.96
C LYS A 29 -13.84 2.54 12.91
N ARG A 30 -12.54 2.82 12.74
CA ARG A 30 -12.04 3.76 11.71
C ARG A 30 -12.29 3.27 10.28
N ARG A 31 -12.32 1.95 10.06
CA ARG A 31 -12.68 1.39 8.75
C ARG A 31 -14.14 1.63 8.38
N LYS A 32 -15.06 1.70 9.35
CA LYS A 32 -16.49 1.92 9.10
C LYS A 32 -16.88 3.40 8.99
N SER A 33 -16.03 4.31 9.45
CA SER A 33 -16.33 5.75 9.42
C SER A 33 -16.04 6.37 8.05
N ILE A 34 -17.10 6.66 7.28
CA ILE A 34 -17.02 7.38 6.00
C ILE A 34 -16.35 8.76 6.13
N PRO A 35 -16.62 9.59 7.17
CA PRO A 35 -15.94 10.87 7.31
C PRO A 35 -14.41 10.73 7.42
N PHE A 36 -13.95 9.73 8.17
CA PHE A 36 -12.51 9.44 8.29
C PHE A 36 -11.89 9.00 6.97
N GLN A 37 -12.62 8.19 6.18
CA GLN A 37 -12.17 7.78 4.85
C GLN A 37 -12.05 8.97 3.90
N LEU A 38 -13.01 9.90 3.91
CA LEU A 38 -12.98 11.11 3.09
C LEU A 38 -11.79 12.01 3.43
N VAL A 39 -11.55 12.25 4.72
CA VAL A 39 -10.39 13.03 5.17
C VAL A 39 -9.09 12.36 4.72
N ARG A 40 -8.95 11.05 4.95
CA ARG A 40 -7.76 10.29 4.55
C ARG A 40 -7.55 10.31 3.03
N PHE A 41 -8.63 10.20 2.26
CA PHE A 41 -8.61 10.31 0.80
C PHE A 41 -8.13 11.70 0.37
N ALA A 42 -8.74 12.76 0.89
CA ALA A 42 -8.39 14.13 0.56
C ALA A 42 -6.91 14.43 0.87
N VAL A 43 -6.42 14.07 2.06
CA VAL A 43 -5.02 14.30 2.46
C VAL A 43 -4.05 13.56 1.53
N SER A 44 -4.33 12.30 1.19
CA SER A 44 -3.45 11.50 0.33
C SER A 44 -3.37 12.07 -1.08
N ASN A 45 -4.51 12.43 -1.66
CA ASN A 45 -4.58 13.01 -3.00
C ASN A 45 -4.01 14.43 -3.05
N LEU A 46 -4.22 15.23 -2.01
CA LEU A 46 -3.64 16.56 -1.91
C LEU A 46 -2.11 16.49 -1.85
N ARG A 47 -1.53 15.56 -1.09
CA ARG A 47 -0.08 15.36 -1.04
C ARG A 47 0.50 14.99 -2.40
N LEU A 48 -0.18 14.10 -3.13
CA LEU A 48 0.21 13.74 -4.50
C LEU A 48 0.10 14.94 -5.44
N ALA A 49 -1.00 15.69 -5.38
CA ALA A 49 -1.19 16.91 -6.17
C ALA A 49 -0.10 17.95 -5.87
N LEU A 50 0.27 18.15 -4.61
CA LEU A 50 1.37 19.05 -4.24
C LEU A 50 2.74 18.54 -4.71
N MET A 51 2.98 17.23 -4.76
CA MET A 51 4.20 16.68 -5.35
C MET A 51 4.25 16.90 -6.87
N VAL A 52 3.12 16.76 -7.56
CA VAL A 52 3.04 16.88 -9.02
C VAL A 52 3.03 18.34 -9.48
N PHE A 53 2.25 19.19 -8.82
CA PHE A 53 2.01 20.59 -9.24
C PHE A 53 2.77 21.61 -8.39
N GLY A 54 3.18 21.24 -7.18
CA GLY A 54 3.89 22.12 -6.24
C GLY A 54 5.41 21.98 -6.28
N GLY A 55 5.95 21.11 -7.14
CA GLY A 55 7.37 21.07 -7.42
C GLY A 55 7.81 22.39 -8.09
N LYS A 56 8.58 23.21 -7.37
CA LYS A 56 9.38 24.25 -7.98
C LYS A 56 10.34 23.57 -8.96
N HIS A 57 10.10 23.76 -10.26
CA HIS A 57 11.08 23.51 -11.30
C HIS A 57 12.35 24.33 -11.06
#